data_AF-A0A523P3P7-F1
#
_entry.id   AF-A0A523P3P7-F1
#
_cell.length_a   1.000
_cell.length_b   1.000
_cell.length_c   1.000
_cell.angle_alpha   90.00
_cell.angle_beta   90.00
_cell.angle_gamma   90.00
#
_symmetry.space_group_name_H-M   'P 1'
#
loop_
_entity.id
_entity.type
_entity.pdbx_description
1 polymer ?
#
loop_
_entity_poly.entity_id
_entity_poly.type
_entity_poly.pdbx_seq_one_letter_code
_entity_poly.pdbx_strand_id
1 'polypeptide(L)'
;MQIYLDLLRHIRDNGVQKDDRTGTGTLSTFGYQMRFDLAHSFPLLTTKKLHLKSIIYELLWFLRGDSNVRYLSDNGVKIWDEWADEAGELGPIYGVQWRSWRDAEGRTHDQIAALVDALKVNPNSRRHIVNAWNVGEIDKMALAPC
;
A
#
# COMPACT_ATOMS: atom_id res chain seq x y z
N MET A 1 16.79 12.06 1.83
CA MET A 1 15.78 12.67 0.91
C MET A 1 16.27 12.82 -0.51
N GLN A 2 17.58 13.04 -0.71
CA GLN A 2 18.23 13.05 -2.03
C GLN A 2 17.79 11.86 -2.92
N ILE A 3 17.74 10.65 -2.36
CA ILE A 3 17.29 9.43 -3.05
C ILE A 3 15.92 9.59 -3.75
N TYR A 4 14.94 10.23 -3.09
CA TYR A 4 13.62 10.48 -3.69
C TYR A 4 13.67 11.57 -4.77
N LEU A 5 14.44 12.65 -4.54
CA LEU A 5 14.62 13.71 -5.54
C LEU A 5 15.38 13.24 -6.77
N ASP A 6 16.30 12.28 -6.60
CA ASP A 6 17.03 11.64 -7.71
C ASP A 6 16.07 10.83 -8.59
N LEU A 7 15.13 10.10 -8.00
CA LEU A 7 14.06 9.44 -8.76
C LEU A 7 13.21 10.45 -9.53
N LEU A 8 12.76 11.54 -8.89
CA LEU A 8 11.97 12.56 -9.58
C LEU A 8 12.74 13.20 -10.75
N ARG A 9 14.02 13.51 -10.56
CA ARG A 9 14.89 14.00 -11.64
C ARG A 9 15.05 12.97 -12.75
N HIS A 10 15.29 11.70 -12.40
CA HIS A 10 15.44 10.64 -13.38
C HIS A 10 14.19 10.49 -14.27
N ILE A 11 13.00 10.49 -13.67
CA ILE A 11 11.72 10.44 -14.41
C ILE A 11 11.54 11.67 -15.29
N ARG A 12 11.83 12.87 -14.76
CA ARG A 12 11.69 14.12 -15.53
C ARG A 12 12.63 14.16 -16.73
N ASP A 13 13.87 13.72 -16.55
CA ASP A 13 14.93 13.90 -17.56
C ASP A 13 14.98 12.73 -18.57
N ASN A 14 14.49 11.53 -18.20
CA ASN A 14 14.58 10.31 -19.03
C ASN A 14 13.24 9.59 -19.24
N GLY A 15 12.16 10.07 -18.63
CA GLY A 15 10.86 9.41 -18.70
C GLY A 15 10.25 9.43 -20.09
N VAL A 16 9.49 8.39 -20.41
CA VAL A 16 8.72 8.30 -21.65
C VAL A 16 7.30 8.79 -21.39
N GLN A 17 6.78 9.61 -22.30
CA GLN A 17 5.40 10.06 -22.24
C GLN A 17 4.46 8.88 -22.48
N LYS A 18 3.48 8.69 -21.58
CA LYS A 18 2.49 7.62 -21.65
C LYS A 18 1.12 8.13 -21.21
N ASP A 19 0.09 7.70 -21.91
CA ASP A 19 -1.30 7.88 -21.46
C ASP A 19 -1.59 6.99 -20.23
N ASP A 20 -2.60 7.37 -19.46
CA ASP A 20 -3.05 6.64 -18.27
C ASP A 20 -4.59 6.55 -18.22
N ARG A 21 -5.12 5.73 -17.31
CA ARG A 21 -6.56 5.48 -17.20
C ARG A 21 -7.39 6.73 -16.87
N THR A 22 -6.79 7.75 -16.24
CA THR A 22 -7.47 9.01 -15.92
C THR A 22 -7.52 9.98 -17.10
N GLY A 23 -6.77 9.72 -18.18
CA GLY A 23 -6.64 10.61 -19.33
C GLY A 23 -5.77 11.84 -19.07
N THR A 24 -4.99 11.85 -17.98
CA THR A 24 -4.11 12.98 -17.60
C THR A 24 -2.79 12.95 -18.37
N GLY A 25 -2.27 11.75 -18.62
CA GLY A 25 -0.93 11.54 -19.18
C GLY A 25 0.17 11.60 -18.12
N THR A 26 1.26 10.89 -18.38
CA THR A 26 2.38 10.72 -17.43
C THR A 26 3.74 10.77 -18.13
N LEU A 27 4.78 11.15 -17.41
CA LEU A 27 6.16 10.77 -17.72
C LEU A 27 6.51 9.55 -16.87
N SER A 28 6.95 8.47 -17.52
CA SER A 28 7.05 7.15 -16.89
C SER A 28 8.44 6.53 -17.09
N THR A 29 8.90 5.82 -16.05
CA THR A 29 10.02 4.87 -16.11
C THR A 29 9.52 3.53 -15.56
N PHE A 30 10.12 2.42 -16.00
CA PHE A 30 9.75 1.08 -15.54
C PHE A 30 10.95 0.39 -14.88
N GLY A 31 10.79 -0.01 -13.63
CA GLY A 31 11.84 -0.60 -12.82
C GLY A 31 12.80 0.45 -12.26
N TYR A 32 12.57 0.86 -11.01
CA TYR A 32 13.48 1.72 -10.27
C TYR A 32 13.58 1.24 -8.82
N GLN A 33 14.75 1.35 -8.22
CA GLN A 33 14.97 0.90 -6.85
C GLN A 33 15.54 2.02 -5.98
N MET A 34 14.97 2.18 -4.79
CA MET A 34 15.48 3.04 -3.74
C MET A 34 15.79 2.20 -2.50
N ARG A 35 16.75 2.62 -1.67
CA ARG A 35 17.07 1.97 -0.40
C ARG A 35 17.18 3.05 0.69
N PHE A 36 16.60 2.80 1.84
CA PHE A 36 16.63 3.73 2.98
C PHE A 36 17.15 2.97 4.20
N ASP A 37 18.20 3.49 4.84
CA ASP A 37 18.68 2.96 6.11
C ASP A 37 17.88 3.59 7.27
N LEU A 38 17.04 2.75 7.89
CA LEU A 38 16.15 3.15 8.97
C LEU A 38 16.88 3.32 10.31
N ALA A 39 18.10 2.82 10.47
CA ALA A 39 18.90 3.04 11.67
C ALA A 39 19.41 4.50 11.76
N HIS A 40 19.54 5.17 10.61
CA HIS A 40 20.02 6.54 10.54
C HIS A 40 18.91 7.59 10.45
N SER A 41 17.75 7.25 9.87
CA SER A 41 16.65 8.22 9.73
C SER A 41 15.30 7.58 9.48
N PHE A 42 14.23 8.27 9.90
CA PHE A 42 12.88 7.99 9.42
C PHE A 42 12.67 8.70 8.06
N PRO A 43 12.45 7.97 6.95
CA PRO A 43 12.49 8.53 5.60
C PRO A 43 11.20 9.29 5.21
N LEU A 44 10.76 10.22 6.06
CA LEU A 44 9.67 11.14 5.77
C LEU A 44 10.18 12.31 4.92
N LEU A 45 9.50 12.61 3.81
CA LEU A 45 9.89 13.73 2.95
C LEU A 45 9.91 15.05 3.72
N THR A 46 11.02 15.79 3.59
CA THR A 46 11.22 17.10 4.23
C THR A 46 11.11 18.27 3.25
N THR A 47 11.12 17.99 1.94
CA THR A 47 11.05 19.00 0.87
C THR A 47 9.64 19.50 0.60
N LYS A 48 8.63 18.83 1.17
CA LYS A 48 7.25 19.30 1.26
C LYS A 48 6.64 18.78 2.55
N LYS A 49 5.68 19.52 3.12
CA LYS A 49 4.92 19.04 4.29
C LYS A 49 4.08 17.83 3.88
N LEU A 50 4.18 16.75 4.63
CA LEU A 50 3.33 15.56 4.48
C LEU A 50 2.22 15.55 5.53
N HIS A 51 1.06 15.01 5.16
CA HIS A 51 -0.05 14.81 6.09
C HIS A 51 0.13 13.50 6.86
N LEU A 52 1.10 13.48 7.79
CA LEU A 52 1.51 12.28 8.53
C LEU A 52 0.36 11.59 9.28
N LYS A 53 -0.63 12.36 9.73
CA LYS A 53 -1.84 11.84 10.37
C LYS A 53 -2.52 10.77 9.49
N SER A 54 -2.74 11.07 8.20
CA SER A 54 -3.37 10.13 7.28
C SER A 54 -2.57 8.85 7.11
N ILE A 55 -1.24 8.95 6.98
CA ILE A 55 -0.35 7.80 6.79
C ILE A 55 -0.43 6.86 8.00
N ILE A 56 -0.41 7.40 9.22
CA ILE A 56 -0.49 6.60 10.44
C ILE A 56 -1.84 5.87 10.52
N TYR A 57 -2.94 6.60 10.35
CA TYR A 57 -4.28 6.01 10.45
C TYR A 57 -4.57 4.99 9.35
N GLU A 58 -4.09 5.22 8.13
CA GLU A 58 -4.19 4.24 7.05
C GLU A 58 -3.45 2.93 7.38
N LEU A 59 -2.21 3.01 7.90
CA LEU A 59 -1.48 1.81 8.31
C LEU A 59 -2.18 1.07 9.45
N LEU A 60 -2.70 1.80 10.44
CA LEU A 60 -3.48 1.21 11.53
C LEU A 60 -4.76 0.54 11.00
N TRP A 61 -5.43 1.15 10.03
CA TRP A 61 -6.63 0.63 9.38
C TRP A 61 -6.34 -0.66 8.59
N PHE A 62 -5.28 -0.71 7.79
CA PHE A 62 -4.83 -1.95 7.14
C PHE A 62 -4.51 -3.04 8.15
N LEU A 63 -3.79 -2.71 9.23
CA LEU A 63 -3.49 -3.66 10.30
C LEU A 63 -4.74 -4.13 11.04
N ARG A 64 -5.86 -3.40 11.01
CA ARG A 64 -7.14 -3.88 11.56
C ARG A 64 -7.85 -4.89 10.65
N GLY A 65 -7.40 -5.04 9.41
CA GLY A 65 -8.07 -5.88 8.41
C GLY A 65 -9.30 -5.23 7.80
N ASP A 66 -9.43 -3.91 7.96
CA ASP A 66 -10.61 -3.15 7.57
C ASP A 66 -10.49 -2.68 6.10
N SER A 67 -11.64 -2.50 5.46
CA SER A 67 -11.79 -2.03 4.08
C SER A 67 -12.92 -1.00 3.93
N ASN A 68 -13.60 -0.64 5.02
CA ASN A 68 -14.59 0.44 5.02
C ASN A 68 -13.93 1.74 5.49
N VAL A 69 -14.22 2.85 4.81
CA VAL A 69 -13.60 4.15 5.11
C VAL A 69 -14.05 4.77 6.42
N ARG A 70 -15.09 4.25 7.08
CA ARG A 70 -15.65 4.81 8.32
C ARG A 70 -14.60 5.06 9.41
N TYR A 71 -13.68 4.11 9.65
CA TYR A 71 -12.62 4.30 10.64
C TYR A 71 -11.71 5.49 10.26
N LEU A 72 -11.39 5.64 8.97
CA LEU A 72 -10.60 6.76 8.48
C LEU A 72 -11.37 8.07 8.66
N SER A 73 -12.64 8.10 8.25
CA SER A 73 -13.51 9.28 8.36
C SER A 73 -13.70 9.73 9.82
N ASP A 74 -13.93 8.78 10.75
CA ASP A 74 -14.05 9.05 12.20
C ASP A 74 -12.76 9.66 12.77
N ASN A 75 -11.61 9.40 12.15
CA ASN A 75 -10.31 9.98 12.50
C ASN A 75 -9.94 11.19 11.63
N GLY A 76 -10.85 11.70 10.81
CA GLY A 76 -10.63 12.87 9.95
C GLY A 76 -9.64 12.62 8.81
N VAL A 77 -9.61 11.39 8.28
CA VAL A 77 -8.82 10.97 7.13
C VAL A 77 -9.75 10.63 5.98
N LYS A 78 -9.50 11.23 4.81
CA LYS A 78 -10.38 11.18 3.63
C LYS A 78 -9.71 10.68 2.35
N ILE A 79 -8.51 10.11 2.50
CA ILE A 79 -7.64 9.78 1.35
C ILE A 79 -8.17 8.61 0.51
N TRP A 80 -9.24 7.95 0.92
CA TRP A 80 -9.87 6.83 0.22
C TRP A 80 -11.31 7.16 -0.25
N ASP A 81 -11.80 8.37 0.02
CA ASP A 81 -13.20 8.75 -0.20
C ASP A 81 -13.59 8.65 -1.68
N GLU A 82 -12.68 8.94 -2.63
CA GLU A 82 -13.00 8.91 -4.06
C GLU A 82 -13.22 7.51 -4.64
N TRP A 83 -12.84 6.45 -3.93
CA TRP A 83 -12.97 5.06 -4.40
C TRP A 83 -14.00 4.23 -3.64
N ALA A 84 -14.46 4.73 -2.49
CA ALA A 84 -15.45 4.04 -1.69
C ALA A 84 -16.84 4.13 -2.34
N ASP A 85 -17.64 3.08 -2.17
CA ASP A 85 -19.05 3.11 -2.57
C ASP A 85 -19.93 3.93 -1.61
N GLU A 86 -21.24 3.98 -1.85
CA GLU A 86 -22.19 4.74 -1.02
C GLU A 86 -22.24 4.27 0.45
N ALA A 87 -21.86 3.02 0.73
CA ALA A 87 -21.76 2.45 2.07
C ALA A 87 -20.36 2.63 2.69
N GLY A 88 -19.41 3.19 1.93
CA GLY A 88 -18.02 3.37 2.35
C GLY A 88 -17.12 2.16 2.10
N GLU A 89 -17.58 1.15 1.37
CA GLU A 89 -16.81 -0.07 1.11
C GLU A 89 -15.84 0.08 -0.07
N LEU A 90 -14.68 -0.57 0.05
CA LEU A 90 -13.65 -0.61 -1.01
C LEU A 90 -13.44 -2.02 -1.57
N GLY A 91 -14.21 -3.00 -1.10
CA GLY A 91 -13.99 -4.41 -1.39
C GLY A 91 -12.76 -4.98 -0.65
N PRO A 92 -12.28 -6.18 -1.03
CA PRO A 92 -11.26 -6.90 -0.27
C PRO A 92 -9.84 -6.38 -0.58
N ILE A 93 -9.57 -5.11 -0.31
CA ILE A 93 -8.26 -4.46 -0.54
C ILE A 93 -7.22 -4.83 0.55
N TYR A 94 -6.09 -4.12 0.59
CA TYR A 94 -4.90 -4.40 1.41
C TYR A 94 -5.16 -5.01 2.79
N GLY A 95 -5.94 -4.33 3.65
CA GLY A 95 -6.20 -4.78 5.02
C GLY A 95 -6.82 -6.18 5.06
N VAL A 96 -7.85 -6.40 4.24
CA VAL A 96 -8.52 -7.70 4.10
C VAL A 96 -7.53 -8.76 3.64
N GLN A 97 -6.69 -8.48 2.63
CA GLN A 97 -5.69 -9.45 2.17
C GLN A 97 -4.61 -9.72 3.23
N TRP A 98 -4.17 -8.70 3.97
CA TRP A 98 -3.12 -8.84 4.99
C TRP A 98 -3.57 -9.66 6.19
N ARG A 99 -4.81 -9.48 6.64
CA ARG A 99 -5.33 -10.09 7.87
C ARG A 99 -6.26 -11.27 7.62
N SER A 100 -6.81 -11.40 6.43
CA SER A 100 -7.88 -12.35 6.12
C SER A 100 -7.90 -12.79 4.65
N TRP A 101 -6.73 -13.08 4.07
CA TRP A 101 -6.62 -13.63 2.72
C TRP A 101 -7.45 -14.91 2.58
N ARG A 102 -8.33 -14.98 1.58
CA ARG A 102 -9.12 -16.18 1.28
C ARG A 102 -8.48 -17.00 0.16
N ASP A 103 -8.22 -18.28 0.42
CA ASP A 103 -7.73 -19.22 -0.59
C ASP A 103 -8.87 -19.88 -1.39
N ALA A 104 -8.50 -20.72 -2.35
CA ALA A 104 -9.45 -21.42 -3.23
C ALA A 104 -10.37 -22.41 -2.47
N GLU A 105 -9.95 -22.87 -1.29
CA GLU A 105 -10.75 -23.73 -0.41
C GLU A 105 -11.62 -22.93 0.57
N GLY A 106 -11.58 -21.59 0.51
CA GLY A 106 -12.32 -20.70 1.39
C GLY A 106 -11.70 -20.52 2.78
N ARG A 107 -10.47 -21.01 3.01
CA ARG A 107 -9.76 -20.81 4.28
C ARG A 107 -9.21 -19.39 4.34
N THR A 108 -9.17 -18.86 5.55
CA THR A 108 -8.68 -17.51 5.83
C THR A 108 -7.27 -17.56 6.40
N HIS A 109 -6.38 -16.73 5.88
CA HIS A 109 -4.97 -16.66 6.28
C HIS A 109 -4.61 -15.24 6.77
N ASP A 110 -4.13 -15.13 8.01
CA ASP A 110 -3.57 -13.89 8.56
C ASP A 110 -2.06 -13.83 8.29
N GLN A 111 -1.68 -13.14 7.21
CA GLN A 111 -0.30 -13.07 6.74
C GLN A 111 0.58 -12.23 7.69
N ILE A 112 0.01 -11.21 8.35
CA ILE A 112 0.76 -10.36 9.30
C ILE A 112 1.13 -11.16 10.54
N ALA A 113 0.16 -11.87 11.13
CA ALA A 113 0.43 -12.73 12.28
C ALA A 113 1.47 -13.81 11.94
N ALA A 114 1.28 -14.50 10.81
CA ALA A 114 2.22 -15.51 10.33
C ALA A 114 3.64 -14.96 10.13
N LEU A 115 3.77 -13.77 9.53
CA LEU A 115 5.06 -13.11 9.34
C LEU A 115 5.74 -12.78 10.67
N VAL A 116 5.00 -12.16 11.61
CA VAL A 116 5.55 -11.78 12.92
C VAL A 116 6.04 -13.00 13.69
N ASP A 117 5.27 -14.09 13.68
CA ASP A 117 5.69 -15.32 14.36
C ASP A 117 6.86 -15.99 13.65
N ALA A 118 6.86 -16.03 12.32
CA ALA A 118 7.96 -16.57 11.53
C ALA A 118 9.28 -15.80 11.76
N LEU A 119 9.24 -14.48 11.91
CA LEU A 119 10.42 -13.66 12.24
C LEU A 119 11.00 -14.00 13.61
N LYS A 120 10.15 -14.35 14.60
CA LYS A 120 10.61 -14.75 15.94
C LYS A 120 11.24 -16.14 15.94
N VAL A 121 10.65 -17.09 15.22
CA VAL A 121 11.05 -18.52 15.30
C VAL A 121 12.03 -18.95 14.21
N ASN A 122 11.97 -18.34 13.03
CA ASN A 122 12.83 -18.65 11.89
C ASN A 122 13.20 -17.37 11.10
N PRO A 123 14.01 -16.47 11.69
CA PRO A 123 14.36 -15.19 11.09
C PRO A 123 15.08 -15.33 9.74
N ASN A 124 15.77 -16.45 9.50
CA ASN A 124 16.54 -16.70 8.28
C ASN A 124 15.70 -17.24 7.11
N SER A 125 14.39 -17.42 7.29
CA SER A 125 13.50 -17.82 6.21
C SER A 125 13.56 -16.80 5.07
N ARG A 126 13.64 -17.31 3.84
CA ARG A 126 13.55 -16.51 2.60
C ARG A 126 12.09 -16.39 2.11
N ARG A 127 11.13 -16.79 2.94
CA ARG A 127 9.69 -16.85 2.62
C ARG A 127 8.85 -15.93 3.50
N HIS A 128 9.49 -14.96 4.15
CA HIS A 128 8.81 -13.89 4.88
C HIS A 128 8.14 -12.95 3.88
N ILE A 129 6.89 -13.23 3.54
CA ILE A 129 6.14 -12.55 2.47
C ILE A 129 4.74 -12.22 2.98
N VAL A 130 4.29 -11.03 2.63
CA VAL A 130 2.89 -10.59 2.72
C VAL A 130 2.50 -10.13 1.32
N ASN A 131 1.35 -10.57 0.83
CA ASN A 131 0.89 -10.27 -0.52
C ASN A 131 -0.54 -9.71 -0.50
N ALA A 132 -0.80 -8.64 -1.24
CA ALA A 132 -2.16 -8.10 -1.44
C ALA A 132 -2.76 -8.49 -2.80
N TRP A 133 -1.97 -9.10 -3.70
CA TRP A 133 -2.35 -9.46 -5.05
C TRP A 133 -3.10 -10.80 -5.11
N ASN A 134 -4.33 -10.81 -4.60
CA ASN A 134 -5.22 -11.99 -4.70
C ASN A 134 -5.96 -11.99 -6.04
N VAL A 135 -5.43 -12.74 -7.01
CA VAL A 135 -5.94 -12.78 -8.39
C VAL A 135 -7.45 -13.06 -8.46
N GLY A 136 -7.99 -13.90 -7.57
CA GLY A 136 -9.42 -14.24 -7.55
C GLY A 136 -10.33 -13.15 -6.96
N GLU A 137 -9.76 -12.08 -6.40
CA GLU A 137 -10.49 -11.00 -5.74
C GLU A 137 -10.22 -9.61 -6.33
N ILE A 138 -9.28 -9.45 -7.27
CA ILE A 138 -8.92 -8.15 -7.88
C ILE A 138 -10.15 -7.42 -8.44
N ASP A 139 -11.02 -8.12 -9.17
CA ASP A 139 -12.21 -7.51 -9.79
C ASP A 139 -13.27 -7.03 -8.78
N LYS A 140 -13.11 -7.42 -7.51
CA LYS A 140 -14.00 -7.00 -6.41
C LYS A 140 -13.44 -5.80 -5.63
N MET A 141 -12.20 -5.40 -5.90
CA MET A 141 -11.54 -4.27 -5.25
C MET A 141 -11.88 -2.99 -5.98
N ALA A 142 -12.11 -1.90 -5.25
CA ALA A 142 -12.32 -0.58 -5.86
C ALA A 142 -11.11 -0.13 -6.71
N LEU A 143 -9.91 -0.54 -6.29
CA LEU A 143 -8.66 -0.42 -7.05
C LEU A 143 -7.78 -1.64 -6.78
N ALA A 144 -7.05 -2.09 -7.81
CA ALA A 144 -6.01 -3.09 -7.63
C ALA A 144 -4.89 -2.56 -6.71
N PRO A 145 -4.21 -3.43 -5.94
CA PRO A 145 -3.11 -3.02 -5.07
C PRO A 145 -1.95 -2.38 -5.86
N CYS A 146 -1.47 -1.24 -5.39
CA CYS A 146 -0.39 -0.43 -5.97
C CYS A 146 1.00 -0.82 -5.46
#